data_AF-A0A535I8B5-F1
#
_entry.id   AF-A0A535I8B5-F1
#
_cell.length_a   1.000
_cell.length_b   1.000
_cell.length_c   1.000
_cell.angle_alpha   90.00
_cell.angle_beta   90.00
_cell.angle_gamma   90.00
#
_symmetry.space_group_name_H-M   'P 1'
#
loop_
_entity.id
_entity.type
_entity.pdbx_description
1 polymer ?
#
loop_
_entity_poly.entity_id
_entity_poly.type
_entity_poly.pdbx_seq_one_letter_code
_entity_poly.pdbx_strand_id
1 'polypeptide(L)'
;MNEPSPKAIEAFEQGMARFWHPVALASELGDRPVAVELLGRRLALARLGGTVVAFDDLCRHFGAALSIGQIVDGCLRCAYHGWTYDRSGKVVDIPARRGVAIPREAKVACYAAREAYGLVWVCLEPEPAADLPTYPEFADDGFVKTPYRVYEVWDAAATRIVMAALDDTHFPWVHPGLLGDPEHPEPPDHRAWVEDDHVVATYAVEQPANVSLGSPEGATGLVTVTYTNYVYPSTIRLQKQAPGGDFVLFQTMQPLTHNRSR
;
A
#
# COMPACT_ATOMS: atom_id res chain seq x y z
N MET A 1 -15.00 -22.02 7.37
CA MET A 1 -14.43 -21.72 6.03
C MET A 1 -13.21 -22.59 5.86
N ASN A 2 -12.99 -23.20 4.70
CA ASN A 2 -11.79 -24.01 4.47
C ASN A 2 -10.58 -23.08 4.39
N GLU A 3 -9.62 -23.24 5.30
CA GLU A 3 -8.35 -22.53 5.20
C GLU A 3 -7.65 -22.87 3.88
N PRO A 4 -7.04 -21.89 3.19
CA PRO A 4 -6.27 -22.16 1.99
C PRO A 4 -5.10 -23.10 2.31
N SER A 5 -4.79 -24.01 1.38
CA SER A 5 -3.64 -24.90 1.53
C SER A 5 -2.33 -24.09 1.68
N PRO A 6 -1.29 -24.61 2.36
CA PRO A 6 0.01 -23.94 2.45
C PRO A 6 0.59 -23.52 1.10
N LYS A 7 0.42 -24.36 0.07
CA LYS A 7 0.84 -24.05 -1.30
C LYS A 7 0.12 -22.83 -1.90
N ALA A 8 -1.15 -22.65 -1.57
CA ALA A 8 -1.93 -21.49 -2.05
C ALA A 8 -1.52 -20.21 -1.33
N ILE A 9 -1.21 -20.29 -0.03
CA ILE A 9 -0.67 -19.17 0.75
C ILE A 9 0.68 -18.75 0.18
N GLU A 10 1.59 -19.72 -0.02
CA GLU A 10 2.91 -19.47 -0.60
C GLU A 10 2.81 -18.84 -2.00
N ALA A 11 1.92 -19.35 -2.86
CA ALA A 11 1.72 -18.78 -4.19
C ALA A 11 1.19 -17.34 -4.14
N PHE A 12 0.30 -17.02 -3.20
CA PHE A 12 -0.16 -15.65 -2.97
C PHE A 12 1.00 -14.75 -2.53
N GLU A 13 1.76 -15.17 -1.52
CA GLU A 13 2.87 -14.38 -0.97
C GLU A 13 3.96 -14.14 -2.03
N GLN A 14 4.34 -15.16 -2.80
CA GLN A 14 5.31 -15.03 -3.90
C GLN A 14 4.80 -14.15 -5.03
N GLY A 15 3.50 -14.25 -5.36
CA GLY A 15 2.88 -13.40 -6.38
C GLY A 15 2.89 -11.93 -5.97
N MET A 16 2.48 -11.64 -4.73
CA MET A 16 2.40 -10.28 -4.20
C MET A 16 3.77 -9.67 -3.93
N ALA A 17 4.76 -10.45 -3.45
CA ALA A 17 6.10 -9.98 -3.10
C ALA A 17 6.83 -9.21 -4.23
N ARG A 18 6.42 -9.44 -5.48
CA ARG A 18 6.97 -8.81 -6.68
C ARG A 18 6.45 -7.40 -6.94
N PHE A 19 5.45 -6.93 -6.20
CA PHE A 19 4.82 -5.64 -6.38
C PHE A 19 5.14 -4.69 -5.22
N TRP A 20 4.98 -3.40 -5.49
CA TRP A 20 5.10 -2.38 -4.47
C TRP A 20 3.85 -2.33 -3.58
N HIS A 21 4.07 -2.36 -2.28
CA HIS A 21 3.00 -2.24 -1.28
C HIS A 21 3.25 -1.07 -0.34
N PRO A 22 2.21 -0.31 0.03
CA PRO A 22 2.36 0.70 1.07
C PRO A 22 2.61 -0.01 2.40
N VAL A 23 3.49 0.54 3.22
CA VAL A 23 3.79 -0.03 4.54
C VAL A 23 3.70 0.99 5.68
N ALA A 24 3.76 2.28 5.36
CA ALA A 24 3.64 3.39 6.29
C ALA A 24 3.28 4.69 5.56
N LEU A 25 2.73 5.67 6.29
CA LEU A 25 2.76 7.06 5.88
C LEU A 25 4.21 7.56 5.93
N ALA A 26 4.62 8.39 4.98
CA ALA A 26 5.96 8.98 4.98
C ALA A 26 6.25 9.79 6.25
N SER A 27 5.22 10.41 6.83
CA SER A 27 5.30 11.16 8.09
C SER A 27 5.52 10.30 9.33
N GLU A 28 5.25 8.99 9.28
CA GLU A 28 5.55 8.06 10.37
C GLU A 28 7.06 7.77 10.45
N LEU A 29 7.79 7.95 9.34
CA LEU A 29 9.22 7.69 9.25
C LEU A 29 10.07 8.95 9.54
N GLY A 30 10.26 9.23 10.83
CA GLY A 30 11.15 10.28 11.32
C GLY A 30 12.59 9.82 11.55
N ASP A 31 13.21 10.30 12.63
CA ASP A 31 14.62 10.04 12.99
C ASP A 31 14.85 8.68 13.69
N ARG A 32 13.81 7.87 13.82
CA ARG A 32 13.87 6.54 14.43
C ARG A 32 13.39 5.48 13.46
N PRO A 33 13.92 4.25 13.56
CA PRO A 33 13.40 3.15 12.79
C PRO A 33 11.96 2.82 13.20
N VAL A 34 11.19 2.26 12.27
CA VAL A 34 9.79 1.86 12.48
C VAL A 34 9.64 0.39 12.09
N ALA A 35 8.95 -0.37 12.94
CA ALA A 35 8.58 -1.76 12.63
C ALA A 35 7.33 -1.77 11.76
N VAL A 36 7.36 -2.53 10.67
CA VAL A 36 6.18 -2.80 9.83
C VAL A 36 6.11 -4.29 9.50
N GLU A 37 4.95 -4.74 9.04
CA GLU A 37 4.74 -6.10 8.57
C GLU A 37 4.30 -6.09 7.10
N LEU A 38 4.83 -7.00 6.30
CA LEU A 38 4.43 -7.16 4.90
C LEU A 38 4.56 -8.63 4.51
N LEU A 39 3.46 -9.25 4.07
CA LEU A 39 3.40 -10.65 3.61
C LEU A 39 4.06 -11.64 4.60
N GLY A 40 3.70 -11.51 5.88
CA GLY A 40 4.18 -12.34 6.99
C GLY A 40 5.59 -12.00 7.46
N ARG A 41 6.25 -10.99 6.86
CA ARG A 41 7.62 -10.58 7.21
C ARG A 41 7.60 -9.33 8.06
N ARG A 42 8.40 -9.33 9.14
CA ARG A 42 8.67 -8.13 9.93
C ARG A 42 9.82 -7.37 9.32
N LEU A 43 9.59 -6.09 9.02
CA LEU A 43 10.57 -5.21 8.42
C LEU A 43 10.90 -4.02 9.33
N ALA A 44 12.14 -3.57 9.28
CA ALA A 44 12.57 -2.32 9.88
C ALA A 44 12.71 -1.26 8.78
N LEU A 45 11.86 -0.24 8.82
CA LEU A 45 11.99 0.96 7.99
C LEU A 45 12.92 1.95 8.70
N ALA A 46 13.81 2.60 7.97
CA ALA A 46 14.63 3.68 8.49
C ALA A 46 14.94 4.72 7.41
N ARG A 47 15.22 5.95 7.82
CA ARG A 47 15.76 6.99 6.93
C ARG A 47 17.26 7.15 7.18
N LEU A 48 18.08 6.52 6.33
CA LEU A 48 19.53 6.50 6.46
C LEU A 48 20.16 7.49 5.48
N GLY A 49 20.69 8.60 6.00
CA GLY A 49 21.31 9.64 5.17
C GLY A 49 20.35 10.28 4.17
N GLY A 50 19.06 10.42 4.55
CA GLY A 50 18.00 10.95 3.69
C GLY A 50 17.30 9.90 2.81
N THR A 51 17.87 8.71 2.66
CA THR A 51 17.27 7.62 1.86
C THR A 51 16.44 6.69 2.75
N VAL A 52 15.21 6.39 2.32
CA VAL A 52 14.39 5.36 2.97
C VAL A 52 14.93 3.98 2.62
N VAL A 53 15.07 3.13 3.64
CA VAL A 53 15.50 1.73 3.50
C VAL A 53 14.55 0.81 4.26
N ALA A 54 14.43 -0.42 3.79
CA ALA A 54 13.68 -1.48 4.44
C ALA A 54 14.58 -2.72 4.61
N PHE A 55 14.68 -3.22 5.83
CA PHE A 55 15.45 -4.42 6.18
C PHE A 55 14.55 -5.49 6.78
N ASP A 56 15.02 -6.73 6.83
CA ASP A 56 14.50 -7.67 7.83
C ASP A 56 14.65 -7.06 9.24
N ASP A 57 13.60 -7.10 10.04
CA ASP A 57 13.62 -6.62 11.43
C ASP A 57 14.32 -7.62 12.39
N LEU A 58 15.52 -8.06 12.02
CA LEU A 58 16.24 -9.13 12.70
C LEU A 58 17.75 -8.92 12.65
N CYS A 59 18.34 -8.51 13.77
CA CYS A 59 19.79 -8.38 13.91
C CYS A 59 20.49 -9.74 13.74
N ARG A 60 21.51 -9.80 12.87
CA ARG A 60 22.28 -11.04 12.60
C ARG A 60 23.14 -11.54 13.76
N HIS A 61 23.24 -10.77 14.84
CA HIS A 61 23.99 -11.18 16.02
C HIS A 61 23.17 -12.15 16.89
N PHE A 62 22.11 -11.68 17.54
CA PHE A 62 21.26 -12.47 18.45
C PHE A 62 19.77 -12.25 18.20
N GLY A 63 19.38 -11.81 17.01
CA GLY A 63 17.97 -11.73 16.61
C GLY A 63 17.16 -10.61 17.26
N ALA A 64 17.80 -9.60 17.88
CA ALA A 64 17.09 -8.41 18.33
C ALA A 64 16.47 -7.66 17.15
N ALA A 65 15.27 -7.11 17.35
CA ALA A 65 14.64 -6.24 16.36
C ALA A 65 15.55 -5.03 16.07
N LEU A 66 15.72 -4.71 14.79
CA LEU A 66 16.46 -3.52 14.37
C LEU A 66 15.60 -2.26 14.49
N SER A 67 14.27 -2.41 14.41
CA SER A 67 13.27 -1.35 14.54
C SER A 67 13.29 -0.64 15.89
N ILE A 68 13.75 -1.31 16.96
CA ILE A 68 13.93 -0.70 18.28
C ILE A 68 15.31 -0.06 18.47
N GLY A 69 16.12 -0.03 17.41
CA GLY A 69 17.44 0.58 17.38
C GLY A 69 17.40 2.10 17.27
N GLN A 70 18.51 2.67 16.82
CA GLN A 70 18.67 4.10 16.61
C GLN A 70 19.46 4.38 15.33
N ILE A 71 19.19 5.53 14.72
CA ILE A 71 19.93 6.01 13.54
C ILE A 71 21.12 6.82 14.05
N VAL A 72 22.33 6.44 13.66
CA VAL A 72 23.57 7.11 14.05
C VAL A 72 24.47 7.21 12.82
N ASP A 73 24.90 8.43 12.49
CA ASP A 73 25.78 8.72 11.36
C ASP A 73 25.30 8.11 10.03
N GLY A 74 23.98 8.19 9.78
CA GLY A 74 23.36 7.62 8.58
C GLY A 74 23.35 6.08 8.53
N CYS A 75 23.57 5.41 9.65
CA CYS A 75 23.51 3.96 9.80
C CYS A 75 22.50 3.54 10.88
N LEU A 76 22.05 2.29 10.82
CA LEU A 76 21.14 1.72 11.80
C LEU A 76 21.92 0.95 12.86
N ARG A 77 21.93 1.43 14.11
CA ARG A 77 22.57 0.76 15.24
C ARG A 77 21.56 -0.06 16.03
N CYS A 78 21.80 -1.37 16.11
CA CYS A 78 21.01 -2.30 16.91
C CYS A 78 21.07 -1.92 18.40
N ALA A 79 19.91 -1.88 19.06
CA ALA A 79 19.79 -1.53 20.47
C ALA A 79 20.46 -2.54 21.43
N TYR A 80 20.73 -3.77 21.00
CA TYR A 80 21.23 -4.80 21.90
C TYR A 80 22.74 -4.67 22.15
N HIS A 81 23.55 -4.89 21.11
CA HIS A 81 25.02 -4.91 21.22
C HIS A 81 25.70 -3.86 20.34
N GLY A 82 24.93 -2.93 19.77
CA GLY A 82 25.47 -1.81 18.98
C GLY A 82 26.00 -2.19 17.60
N TRP A 83 25.70 -3.40 17.08
CA TRP A 83 26.02 -3.74 15.69
C TRP A 83 25.34 -2.71 14.78
N THR A 84 26.15 -2.08 13.92
CA THR A 84 25.70 -0.97 13.08
C THR A 84 25.65 -1.40 11.63
N TYR A 85 24.52 -1.15 10.98
CA TYR A 85 24.20 -1.57 9.62
C TYR A 85 24.14 -0.36 8.69
N ASP A 86 24.78 -0.45 7.53
CA ASP A 86 24.64 0.56 6.48
C ASP A 86 23.32 0.38 5.70
N ARG A 87 23.08 1.30 4.75
CA ARG A 87 21.94 1.29 3.83
C ARG A 87 21.83 0.04 2.93
N SER A 88 22.90 -0.74 2.79
CA SER A 88 22.88 -2.04 2.09
C SER A 88 22.67 -3.23 3.03
N GLY A 89 22.38 -2.95 4.30
CA GLY A 89 22.16 -3.95 5.35
C GLY A 89 23.45 -4.66 5.78
N LYS A 90 24.63 -4.20 5.36
CA LYS A 90 25.91 -4.76 5.79
C LYS A 90 26.30 -4.19 7.13
N VAL A 91 26.87 -5.03 7.99
CA VAL A 91 27.43 -4.60 9.26
C VAL A 91 28.73 -3.83 8.98
N VAL A 92 28.79 -2.59 9.45
CA VAL A 92 29.94 -1.68 9.28
C VAL A 92 30.66 -1.39 10.59
N ASP A 93 30.05 -1.68 11.73
CA ASP A 93 30.70 -1.59 13.03
C ASP A 93 30.21 -2.68 14.00
N ILE A 94 31.16 -3.25 14.73
CA ILE A 94 30.94 -4.20 15.83
C ILE A 94 31.72 -3.66 17.03
N PRO A 95 31.06 -2.92 17.96
CA PRO A 95 31.76 -2.22 19.04
C PRO A 95 32.66 -3.11 19.90
N ALA A 96 32.28 -4.39 20.08
CA ALA A 96 33.02 -5.36 20.87
C ALA A 96 34.27 -5.94 20.17
N ARG A 97 34.47 -5.71 18.86
CA ARG A 97 35.59 -6.26 18.07
C ARG A 97 36.29 -5.18 17.23
N ARG A 98 36.80 -4.14 17.89
CA ARG A 98 37.55 -3.06 17.21
C ARG A 98 38.83 -3.60 16.55
N GLY A 99 39.12 -3.11 15.35
CA GLY A 99 40.34 -3.46 14.60
C GLY A 99 40.34 -4.86 13.98
N VAL A 100 39.24 -5.60 14.09
CA VAL A 100 39.07 -6.92 13.45
C VAL A 100 38.17 -6.77 12.23
N ALA A 101 38.51 -7.47 11.14
CA ALA A 101 37.67 -7.49 9.95
C ALA A 101 36.26 -8.05 10.26
N ILE A 102 35.23 -7.34 9.79
CA ILE A 102 33.84 -7.78 9.89
C ILE A 102 33.60 -8.89 8.85
N PRO A 103 32.98 -10.02 9.22
CA PRO A 103 32.65 -11.09 8.27
C PRO A 103 31.76 -10.57 7.13
N ARG A 104 32.01 -11.02 5.89
CA ARG A 104 31.24 -10.57 4.71
C ARG A 104 29.77 -10.97 4.77
N GLU A 105 29.49 -12.03 5.52
CA GLU A 105 28.17 -12.63 5.73
C GLU A 105 27.36 -11.90 6.81
N ALA A 106 27.98 -10.95 7.54
CA ALA A 106 27.31 -10.12 8.53
C ALA A 106 26.46 -9.06 7.83
N LYS A 107 25.29 -9.48 7.33
CA LYS A 107 24.32 -8.64 6.63
C LYS A 107 22.88 -9.10 6.83
N VAL A 108 21.93 -8.17 6.80
CA VAL A 108 20.49 -8.46 6.73
C VAL A 108 19.97 -8.33 5.30
N ALA A 109 18.84 -8.99 5.00
CA ALA A 109 18.16 -8.76 3.72
C ALA A 109 17.70 -7.30 3.65
N CYS A 110 17.79 -6.74 2.45
CA CYS A 110 17.35 -5.38 2.13
C CYS A 110 16.34 -5.48 1.01
N TYR A 111 15.31 -4.65 1.10
CA TYR A 111 14.21 -4.62 0.15
C TYR A 111 14.17 -3.27 -0.54
N ALA A 112 13.65 -3.25 -1.77
CA ALA A 112 13.46 -2.01 -2.50
C ALA A 112 12.44 -1.15 -1.73
N ALA A 113 12.79 0.09 -1.44
CA ALA A 113 11.94 1.02 -0.70
C ALA A 113 11.87 2.37 -1.41
N ARG A 114 10.68 2.96 -1.51
CA ARG A 114 10.46 4.24 -2.19
C ARG A 114 9.46 5.10 -1.43
N GLU A 115 9.76 6.38 -1.30
CA GLU A 115 8.80 7.37 -0.81
C GLU A 115 8.08 7.98 -2.01
N ALA A 116 6.75 7.89 -2.04
CA ALA A 116 5.93 8.45 -3.11
C ALA A 116 4.49 8.66 -2.61
N TYR A 117 3.85 9.72 -3.09
CA TYR A 117 2.47 10.06 -2.74
C TYR A 117 2.24 10.18 -1.22
N GLY A 118 3.23 10.67 -0.46
CA GLY A 118 3.13 10.75 1.01
C GLY A 118 3.16 9.40 1.74
N LEU A 119 3.51 8.31 1.05
CA LEU A 119 3.60 6.95 1.57
C LEU A 119 5.01 6.38 1.41
N VAL A 120 5.37 5.42 2.26
CA VAL A 120 6.52 4.55 2.08
C VAL A 120 6.05 3.24 1.46
N TRP A 121 6.65 2.88 0.33
CA TRP A 121 6.38 1.68 -0.43
C TRP A 121 7.56 0.72 -0.33
N VAL A 122 7.26 -0.58 -0.24
CA VAL A 122 8.27 -1.65 -0.25
C VAL A 122 7.89 -2.70 -1.28
N CYS A 123 8.89 -3.17 -2.03
CA CYS A 123 8.82 -4.39 -2.84
C CYS A 123 9.82 -5.40 -2.26
N LEU A 124 9.35 -6.64 -2.03
CA LEU A 124 10.17 -7.68 -1.38
C LEU A 124 11.14 -8.37 -2.35
N GLU A 125 10.95 -8.15 -3.66
CA GLU A 125 11.86 -8.62 -4.69
C GLU A 125 12.79 -7.50 -5.16
N PRO A 126 14.04 -7.82 -5.54
CA PRO A 126 15.02 -6.83 -5.98
C PRO A 126 14.63 -6.17 -7.32
N GLU A 127 13.88 -6.89 -8.15
CA GLU A 127 13.34 -6.43 -9.43
C GLU A 127 11.80 -6.45 -9.36
N PRO A 128 11.15 -5.30 -9.11
CA PRO A 128 9.70 -5.21 -9.11
C PRO A 128 9.11 -5.64 -10.46
N ALA A 129 7.98 -6.34 -10.44
CA ALA A 129 7.29 -6.77 -11.66
C ALA A 129 6.60 -5.61 -12.40
N ALA A 130 6.35 -4.50 -11.70
CA ALA A 130 5.70 -3.30 -12.20
C ALA A 130 6.20 -2.08 -11.40
N ASP A 131 5.97 -0.87 -11.93
CA ASP A 131 6.26 0.35 -11.18
C ASP A 131 5.17 0.61 -10.11
N LEU A 132 5.27 1.71 -9.36
CA LEU A 132 4.20 2.11 -8.45
C LEU A 132 2.89 2.37 -9.18
N PRO A 133 1.74 2.10 -8.54
CA PRO A 133 0.45 2.59 -9.00
C PRO A 133 0.52 4.08 -9.32
N THR A 134 -0.05 4.47 -10.46
CA THR A 134 -0.03 5.88 -10.87
C THR A 134 -1.04 6.68 -10.04
N TYR A 135 -0.61 7.84 -9.57
CA TYR A 135 -1.48 8.78 -8.86
C TYR A 135 -1.18 10.24 -9.24
N PRO A 136 -1.49 10.63 -10.49
CA PRO A 136 -1.15 11.96 -11.01
C PRO A 136 -1.82 13.10 -10.22
N GLU A 137 -3.03 12.90 -9.70
CA GLU A 137 -3.79 13.93 -8.96
C GLU A 137 -3.11 14.35 -7.66
N PHE A 138 -2.21 13.52 -7.12
CA PHE A 138 -1.43 13.88 -5.94
C PHE A 138 -0.55 15.12 -6.18
N ALA A 139 -0.04 15.29 -7.39
CA ALA A 139 0.82 16.42 -7.78
C ALA A 139 0.04 17.56 -8.47
N ASP A 140 -1.25 17.37 -8.77
CA ASP A 140 -2.06 18.32 -9.54
C ASP A 140 -2.74 19.34 -8.61
N ASP A 141 -2.32 20.60 -8.67
CA ASP A 141 -2.89 21.71 -7.88
C ASP A 141 -4.37 22.01 -8.17
N GLY A 142 -4.95 21.45 -9.24
CA GLY A 142 -6.39 21.48 -9.51
C GLY A 142 -7.23 20.66 -8.52
N PHE A 143 -6.61 19.74 -7.78
CA PHE A 143 -7.28 18.91 -6.77
C PHE A 143 -7.05 19.43 -5.35
N VAL A 144 -8.12 19.44 -4.56
CA VAL A 144 -8.05 19.54 -3.10
C VAL A 144 -7.75 18.14 -2.53
N LYS A 145 -6.61 17.97 -1.86
CA LYS A 145 -6.22 16.68 -1.27
C LYS A 145 -6.66 16.60 0.18
N THR A 146 -7.29 15.49 0.54
CA THR A 146 -7.54 15.13 1.94
C THR A 146 -6.41 14.25 2.46
N PRO A 147 -6.05 14.32 3.76
CA PRO A 147 -5.10 13.38 4.35
C PRO A 147 -5.52 11.93 4.14
N TYR A 148 -4.56 11.02 4.06
CA TYR A 148 -4.84 9.59 4.08
C TYR A 148 -5.60 9.22 5.34
N ARG A 149 -6.69 8.48 5.16
CA ARG A 149 -7.35 7.78 6.25
C ARG A 149 -6.78 6.37 6.33
N VAL A 150 -6.08 6.09 7.41
CA VAL A 150 -5.62 4.74 7.75
C VAL A 150 -6.75 4.03 8.48
N TYR A 151 -7.13 2.85 7.99
CA TYR A 151 -8.14 2.01 8.63
C TYR A 151 -7.50 0.99 9.57
N GLU A 152 -8.31 0.43 10.48
CA GLU A 152 -7.94 -0.74 11.26
C GLU A 152 -7.66 -1.94 10.33
N VAL A 153 -6.96 -2.95 10.84
CA VAL A 153 -6.67 -4.17 10.06
C VAL A 153 -7.96 -4.93 9.77
N TRP A 154 -8.15 -5.31 8.51
CA TRP A 154 -9.26 -6.15 8.06
C TRP A 154 -8.79 -7.60 7.96
N ASP A 155 -9.62 -8.54 8.42
CA ASP A 155 -9.43 -9.98 8.19
C ASP A 155 -9.88 -10.37 6.76
N ALA A 156 -9.25 -9.72 5.78
CA ALA A 156 -9.43 -9.97 4.36
C ALA A 156 -8.11 -9.84 3.59
N ALA A 157 -7.96 -10.65 2.53
CA ALA A 157 -6.86 -10.51 1.59
C ALA A 157 -6.95 -9.17 0.84
N ALA A 158 -5.81 -8.53 0.57
CA ALA A 158 -5.77 -7.24 -0.12
C ALA A 158 -6.52 -7.28 -1.47
N THR A 159 -6.35 -8.37 -2.24
CA THR A 159 -7.03 -8.58 -3.51
C THR A 159 -8.55 -8.66 -3.36
N ARG A 160 -9.07 -9.22 -2.26
CA ARG A 160 -10.52 -9.25 -1.97
C ARG A 160 -11.06 -7.85 -1.71
N ILE A 161 -10.29 -7.01 -1.02
CA ILE A 161 -10.66 -5.62 -0.77
C ILE A 161 -10.66 -4.81 -2.08
N VAL A 162 -9.62 -4.98 -2.92
CA VAL A 162 -9.58 -4.35 -4.26
C VAL A 162 -10.81 -4.77 -5.08
N MET A 163 -11.11 -6.06 -5.14
CA MET A 163 -12.25 -6.57 -5.92
C MET A 163 -13.58 -6.06 -5.38
N ALA A 164 -13.74 -5.96 -4.05
CA ALA A 164 -14.95 -5.40 -3.46
C ALA A 164 -15.12 -3.89 -3.73
N ALA A 165 -14.04 -3.16 -3.96
CA ALA A 165 -14.11 -1.76 -4.39
C ALA A 165 -14.46 -1.61 -5.89
N LEU A 166 -14.15 -2.63 -6.69
CA LEU A 166 -14.47 -2.68 -8.12
C LEU A 166 -15.90 -3.19 -8.39
N ASP A 167 -16.40 -4.11 -7.57
CA ASP A 167 -17.73 -4.70 -7.66
C ASP A 167 -18.80 -3.66 -7.34
N ASP A 168 -19.74 -3.43 -8.25
CA ASP A 168 -20.89 -2.54 -8.05
C ASP A 168 -22.18 -3.32 -7.76
N THR A 169 -22.16 -4.65 -7.91
CA THR A 169 -23.33 -5.50 -7.67
C THR A 169 -23.73 -5.55 -6.19
N HIS A 170 -22.83 -5.17 -5.26
CA HIS A 170 -23.14 -5.04 -3.84
C HIS A 170 -23.71 -3.68 -3.45
N PHE A 171 -23.66 -2.66 -4.32
CA PHE A 171 -24.08 -1.30 -3.98
C PHE A 171 -25.54 -1.22 -3.51
N PRO A 172 -26.53 -1.86 -4.15
CA PRO A 172 -27.92 -1.86 -3.69
C PRO A 172 -28.08 -2.47 -2.29
N TRP A 173 -27.22 -3.40 -1.91
CA TRP A 173 -27.40 -4.22 -0.70
C TRP A 173 -26.62 -3.69 0.51
N VAL A 174 -25.39 -3.21 0.29
CA VAL A 174 -24.49 -2.75 1.35
C VAL A 174 -24.47 -1.23 1.45
N HIS A 175 -24.81 -0.52 0.38
CA HIS A 175 -24.83 0.93 0.31
C HIS A 175 -26.19 1.51 -0.16
N PRO A 176 -27.33 1.00 0.34
CA PRO A 176 -28.66 1.41 -0.13
C PRO A 176 -28.88 2.91 0.09
N GLY A 177 -29.39 3.60 -0.94
CA GLY A 177 -29.68 5.03 -0.90
C GLY A 177 -28.46 5.95 -0.96
N LEU A 178 -27.25 5.39 -1.02
CA LEU A 178 -26.01 6.13 -1.22
C LEU A 178 -25.39 5.83 -2.59
N LEU A 179 -25.16 4.54 -2.90
CA LEU A 179 -24.53 4.13 -4.15
C LEU A 179 -25.44 3.28 -5.04
N GLY A 180 -26.45 2.59 -4.48
CA GLY A 180 -27.39 1.76 -5.23
C GLY A 180 -28.80 1.76 -4.65
N ASP A 181 -29.75 1.26 -5.44
CA ASP A 181 -31.16 1.14 -5.11
C ASP A 181 -31.58 -0.35 -5.14
N PRO A 182 -32.02 -0.95 -4.02
CA PRO A 182 -32.50 -2.33 -3.97
C PRO A 182 -33.60 -2.67 -4.99
N GLU A 183 -34.41 -1.68 -5.40
CA GLU A 183 -35.49 -1.88 -6.38
C GLU A 183 -34.99 -1.90 -7.83
N HIS A 184 -33.75 -1.45 -8.07
CA HIS A 184 -33.08 -1.43 -9.38
C HIS A 184 -31.64 -1.96 -9.25
N PRO A 185 -31.46 -3.26 -8.93
CA PRO A 185 -30.16 -3.80 -8.56
C PRO A 185 -29.25 -4.16 -9.74
N GLU A 186 -29.71 -4.01 -10.98
CA GLU A 186 -28.96 -4.38 -12.17
C GLU A 186 -27.72 -3.48 -12.35
N PRO A 187 -26.50 -4.04 -12.45
CA PRO A 187 -25.30 -3.26 -12.69
C PRO A 187 -25.28 -2.74 -14.14
N PRO A 188 -24.65 -1.58 -14.41
CA PRO A 188 -24.40 -1.10 -15.77
C PRO A 188 -23.47 -2.02 -16.57
N ASP A 189 -23.51 -1.88 -17.89
CA ASP A 189 -22.52 -2.51 -18.76
C ASP A 189 -21.13 -1.91 -18.52
N HIS A 190 -20.16 -2.78 -18.30
CA HIS A 190 -18.77 -2.41 -18.10
C HIS A 190 -17.95 -2.59 -19.37
N ARG A 191 -16.99 -1.70 -19.58
CA ARG A 191 -15.86 -1.93 -20.50
C ARG A 191 -14.60 -2.12 -19.68
N ALA A 192 -13.89 -3.22 -19.90
CA ALA A 192 -12.64 -3.50 -19.22
C ALA A 192 -11.55 -3.95 -20.19
N TRP A 193 -10.31 -3.54 -19.92
CA TRP A 193 -9.12 -3.92 -20.67
C TRP A 193 -7.89 -3.90 -19.76
N VAL A 194 -6.78 -4.44 -20.25
CA VAL A 194 -5.49 -4.38 -19.56
C VAL A 194 -4.66 -3.27 -20.21
N GLU A 195 -4.13 -2.37 -19.40
CA GLU A 195 -3.10 -1.39 -19.79
C GLU A 195 -1.81 -1.74 -19.05
N ASP A 196 -0.80 -2.20 -19.78
CA ASP A 196 0.52 -2.57 -19.26
C ASP A 196 0.48 -3.48 -18.03
N ASP A 197 0.51 -2.90 -16.83
CA ASP A 197 0.61 -3.54 -15.53
C ASP A 197 -0.69 -3.53 -14.69
N HIS A 198 -1.79 -3.00 -15.21
CA HIS A 198 -3.05 -2.88 -14.48
C HIS A 198 -4.29 -3.11 -15.36
N VAL A 199 -5.42 -3.37 -14.71
CA VAL A 199 -6.72 -3.46 -15.37
C VAL A 199 -7.40 -2.10 -15.30
N VAL A 200 -7.97 -1.66 -16.42
CA VAL A 200 -8.86 -0.49 -16.46
C VAL A 200 -10.27 -0.97 -16.67
N ALA A 201 -11.21 -0.50 -15.85
CA ALA A 201 -12.64 -0.77 -16.00
C ALA A 201 -13.45 0.53 -15.89
N THR A 202 -14.33 0.77 -16.85
CA THR A 202 -15.19 1.95 -16.90
C THR A 202 -16.65 1.60 -17.13
N TYR A 203 -17.52 2.37 -16.49
CA TYR A 203 -18.98 2.29 -16.61
C TYR A 203 -19.60 3.64 -16.25
N ALA A 204 -20.86 3.83 -16.64
CA ALA A 204 -21.65 5.00 -16.27
C ALA A 204 -22.90 4.56 -15.52
N VAL A 205 -23.27 5.31 -14.48
CA VAL A 205 -24.42 5.00 -13.63
C VAL A 205 -25.14 6.30 -13.24
N GLU A 206 -26.45 6.24 -13.10
CA GLU A 206 -27.25 7.34 -12.56
C GLU A 206 -27.17 7.36 -11.03
N GLN A 207 -26.79 8.49 -10.44
CA GLN A 207 -26.71 8.65 -8.99
C GLN A 207 -27.49 9.88 -8.53
N PRO A 208 -28.02 9.91 -7.29
CA PRO A 208 -28.67 11.10 -6.75
C PRO A 208 -27.73 12.31 -6.79
N ALA A 209 -28.22 13.42 -7.33
CA ALA A 209 -27.41 14.61 -7.52
C ALA A 209 -26.83 15.12 -6.19
N ASN A 210 -27.56 15.00 -5.08
CA ASN A 210 -27.13 15.43 -3.74
C ASN A 210 -25.96 14.63 -3.15
N VAL A 211 -25.64 13.45 -3.67
CA VAL A 211 -24.47 12.65 -3.23
C VAL A 211 -23.32 12.68 -4.25
N SER A 212 -23.57 13.23 -5.44
CA SER A 212 -22.55 13.41 -6.48
C SER A 212 -21.63 14.58 -6.13
N LEU A 213 -20.33 14.40 -6.36
CA LEU A 213 -19.32 15.38 -5.95
C LEU A 213 -19.41 16.64 -6.83
N GLY A 214 -19.33 17.82 -6.21
CA GLY A 214 -19.42 19.10 -6.90
C GLY A 214 -20.85 19.54 -7.27
N SER A 215 -21.87 18.78 -6.87
CA SER A 215 -23.26 19.21 -7.03
C SER A 215 -23.57 20.46 -6.17
N PRO A 216 -24.42 21.38 -6.67
CA PRO A 216 -24.90 22.50 -5.88
C PRO A 216 -25.58 22.03 -4.59
N GLU A 217 -25.45 22.83 -3.53
CA GLU A 217 -26.19 22.58 -2.29
C GLU A 217 -27.70 22.54 -2.59
N GLY A 218 -28.37 21.47 -2.15
CA GLY A 218 -29.80 21.24 -2.44
C GLY A 218 -30.10 20.67 -3.83
N ALA A 219 -29.10 20.18 -4.57
CA ALA A 219 -29.33 19.48 -5.83
C ALA A 219 -30.31 18.29 -5.66
N THR A 220 -31.23 18.14 -6.61
CA THR A 220 -32.22 17.05 -6.63
C THR A 220 -32.19 16.34 -7.98
N GLY A 221 -32.79 15.14 -8.05
CA GLY A 221 -32.81 14.32 -9.25
C GLY A 221 -31.58 13.41 -9.38
N LEU A 222 -31.39 12.87 -10.58
CA LEU A 222 -30.30 11.97 -10.92
C LEU A 222 -29.31 12.66 -11.87
N VAL A 223 -28.04 12.29 -11.75
CA VAL A 223 -26.98 12.68 -12.67
C VAL A 223 -26.20 11.46 -13.10
N THR A 224 -25.81 11.43 -14.37
CA THR A 224 -24.87 10.43 -14.87
C THR A 224 -23.48 10.68 -14.31
N VAL A 225 -22.90 9.66 -13.69
CA VAL A 225 -21.52 9.65 -13.20
C VAL A 225 -20.76 8.56 -13.94
N THR A 226 -19.61 8.91 -14.52
CA THR A 226 -18.70 7.95 -15.14
C THR A 226 -17.64 7.53 -14.14
N TYR A 227 -17.52 6.23 -13.91
CA TYR A 227 -16.48 5.62 -13.10
C TYR A 227 -15.38 5.11 -14.02
N THR A 228 -14.12 5.38 -13.67
CA THR A 228 -12.94 4.75 -14.28
C THR A 228 -12.06 4.22 -13.16
N ASN A 229 -11.90 2.90 -13.11
CA ASN A 229 -11.12 2.18 -12.12
C ASN A 229 -9.81 1.72 -12.74
N TYR A 230 -8.69 2.15 -12.16
CA TYR A 230 -7.35 1.65 -12.46
C TYR A 230 -6.94 0.68 -11.34
N VAL A 231 -6.88 -0.60 -11.67
CA VAL A 231 -6.84 -1.71 -10.71
C VAL A 231 -5.49 -2.41 -10.76
N TYR A 232 -4.70 -2.20 -9.71
CA TYR A 232 -3.41 -2.83 -9.45
C TYR A 232 -3.56 -3.95 -8.40
N PRO A 233 -2.55 -4.82 -8.19
CA PRO A 233 -2.68 -5.98 -7.30
C PRO A 233 -3.15 -5.69 -5.86
N SER A 234 -2.74 -4.55 -5.28
CA SER A 234 -3.18 -4.12 -3.95
C SER A 234 -3.65 -2.66 -3.90
N THR A 235 -3.94 -2.04 -5.05
CA THR A 235 -4.30 -0.62 -5.13
C THR A 235 -5.39 -0.42 -6.17
N ILE A 236 -6.35 0.45 -5.88
CA ILE A 236 -7.33 0.94 -6.83
C ILE A 236 -7.30 2.47 -6.83
N ARG A 237 -7.11 3.05 -8.01
CA ARG A 237 -7.36 4.47 -8.26
C ARG A 237 -8.70 4.55 -8.99
N LEU A 238 -9.72 5.05 -8.31
CA LEU A 238 -11.07 5.20 -8.83
C LEU A 238 -11.30 6.69 -9.11
N GLN A 239 -11.54 7.02 -10.37
CA GLN A 239 -11.96 8.35 -10.81
C GLN A 239 -13.47 8.35 -11.06
N LYS A 240 -14.17 9.29 -10.44
CA LYS A 240 -15.57 9.61 -10.75
C LYS A 240 -15.60 10.94 -11.48
N GLN A 241 -16.22 10.95 -12.65
CA GLN A 241 -16.44 12.15 -13.43
C GLN A 241 -17.93 12.45 -13.40
N ALA A 242 -18.27 13.60 -12.82
CA ALA A 242 -19.63 14.09 -12.70
C ALA A 242 -19.72 15.51 -13.28
N PRO A 243 -20.93 16.02 -13.59
CA PRO A 243 -21.09 17.39 -14.08
C PRO A 243 -20.51 18.46 -13.13
N GLY A 244 -20.44 18.17 -11.83
CA GLY A 244 -19.88 19.04 -10.80
C GLY A 244 -18.35 19.02 -10.69
N GLY A 245 -17.68 18.10 -11.41
CA GLY A 245 -16.22 17.95 -11.41
C GLY A 245 -15.76 16.51 -11.18
N ASP A 246 -14.45 16.37 -11.04
CA ASP A 246 -13.80 15.07 -10.87
C ASP A 246 -13.50 14.79 -9.39
N PHE A 247 -13.77 13.55 -8.98
CA PHE A 247 -13.38 13.00 -7.68
C PHE A 247 -12.46 11.82 -7.89
N VAL A 248 -11.33 11.77 -7.19
CA VAL A 248 -10.42 10.63 -7.23
C VAL A 248 -10.27 10.02 -5.85
N LEU A 249 -10.53 8.72 -5.76
CA LEU A 249 -10.21 7.90 -4.60
C LEU A 249 -8.97 7.06 -4.94
N PHE A 250 -7.89 7.30 -4.21
CA PHE A 250 -6.71 6.44 -4.24
C PHE A 250 -6.68 5.56 -3.00
N GLN A 251 -7.08 4.30 -3.16
CA GLN A 251 -7.15 3.32 -2.08
C GLN A 251 -6.09 2.24 -2.30
N THR A 252 -5.25 2.02 -1.29
CA THR A 252 -4.17 1.04 -1.34
C THR A 252 -4.14 0.23 -0.06
N MET A 253 -3.82 -1.06 -0.20
CA MET A 253 -3.82 -2.02 0.90
C MET A 253 -2.38 -2.51 1.13
N GLN A 254 -1.99 -2.53 2.39
CA GLN A 254 -0.83 -3.23 2.90
C GLN A 254 -1.21 -4.69 3.20
N PRO A 255 -0.80 -5.67 2.37
CA PRO A 255 -1.05 -7.08 2.67
C PRO A 255 -0.16 -7.53 3.83
N LEU A 256 -0.71 -7.62 5.04
CA LEU A 256 0.04 -8.10 6.22
C LEU A 256 0.29 -9.60 6.12
N THR A 257 -0.75 -10.36 5.77
CA THR A 257 -0.70 -11.80 5.48
C THR A 257 -1.66 -12.12 4.33
N HIS A 258 -1.75 -13.39 3.92
CA HIS A 258 -2.70 -13.83 2.89
C HIS A 258 -4.18 -13.53 3.20
N ASN A 259 -4.53 -13.28 4.46
CA ASN A 259 -5.89 -13.06 4.94
C ASN A 259 -6.06 -11.83 5.84
N ARG A 260 -5.03 -10.99 5.99
CA ARG A 260 -5.10 -9.73 6.77
C ARG A 260 -4.47 -8.59 5.99
N SER A 261 -5.15 -7.45 5.97
CA SER A 261 -4.69 -6.25 5.26
C SER A 261 -4.97 -4.99 6.06
N ARG A 262 -4.12 -3.97 5.92
CA ARG A 262 -4.31 -2.62 6.46
C ARG A 262 -4.51 -1.62 5.33
#